data_AF-A0A8T1IR72-F1
#
_entry.id   AF-A0A8T1IR72-F1
#
_cell.length_a   1.000
_cell.length_b   1.000
_cell.length_c   1.000
_cell.angle_alpha   90.00
_cell.angle_beta   90.00
_cell.angle_gamma   90.00
#
_symmetry.space_group_name_H-M   'P 1'
#
loop_
_entity.id
_entity.type
_entity.pdbx_description
1 polymer ?
#
loop_
_entity_poly.entity_id
_entity_poly.type
_entity_poly.pdbx_seq_one_letter_code
_entity_poly.pdbx_strand_id
1 'polypeptide(L)'
;MRQRSDLVLLGLGLYSPMCNPIEGCFSVLKAKIKSYLALRHDEMLDVPRGQMQDLRMQLLEKAAEHCMSLRLVNRMAHHCAHAVAAAKRFEPMEYGK
;
A
#
# COMPACT_ATOMS: atom_id res chain seq x y z
N MET A 1 -8.19 -25.21 -4.95
CA MET A 1 -7.22 -24.37 -4.21
C MET A 1 -6.05 -25.26 -3.78
N ARG A 2 -4.79 -24.85 -4.03
CA ARG A 2 -3.63 -25.61 -3.53
C ARG A 2 -3.51 -25.42 -2.01
N GLN A 3 -3.34 -26.51 -1.27
CA GLN A 3 -3.13 -26.46 0.17
C GLN A 3 -1.73 -25.87 0.43
N ARG A 4 -1.69 -24.69 1.06
CA ARG A 4 -0.47 -23.93 1.35
C ARG A 4 -0.04 -24.19 2.79
N SER A 5 0.61 -25.33 3.03
CA SER A 5 1.14 -25.71 4.34
C SER A 5 2.35 -24.87 4.77
N ASP A 6 2.90 -24.06 3.87
CA ASP A 6 4.00 -23.11 4.10
C ASP A 6 3.54 -21.78 4.73
N LEU A 7 2.23 -21.56 4.87
CA LEU A 7 1.67 -20.32 5.40
C LEU A 7 1.40 -20.41 6.90
N VAL A 8 1.62 -19.29 7.59
CA VAL A 8 1.32 -19.11 9.02
C VAL A 8 0.27 -18.03 9.17
N LEU A 9 -0.72 -18.26 10.04
CA LEU A 9 -1.72 -17.26 10.40
C LEU A 9 -1.11 -16.24 11.37
N LEU A 10 -1.36 -14.95 11.11
CA LEU A 10 -0.90 -13.86 11.97
C LEU A 10 -2.01 -13.46 12.95
N GLY A 11 -1.69 -13.37 14.23
CA GLY A 11 -2.59 -12.84 15.26
C GLY A 11 -2.70 -11.32 15.18
N LEU A 12 -3.66 -10.81 14.41
CA LEU A 12 -3.88 -9.36 14.21
C LEU A 12 -4.77 -8.73 15.30
N GLY A 13 -4.58 -9.07 16.58
CA GLY A 13 -5.46 -8.69 17.72
C GLY A 13 -5.69 -7.19 17.93
N LEU A 14 -5.29 -6.60 19.06
CA LEU A 14 -5.24 -5.12 19.18
C LEU A 14 -4.14 -4.63 18.23
N TYR A 15 -4.51 -4.37 16.98
CA TYR A 15 -3.56 -4.06 15.91
C TYR A 15 -3.45 -2.55 15.70
N SER A 16 -2.22 -2.09 15.46
CA SER A 16 -1.99 -0.79 14.87
C SER A 16 -1.83 -0.96 13.35
N PRO A 17 -2.59 -0.24 12.51
CA PRO A 17 -2.38 -0.14 11.07
C PRO A 17 -0.91 0.11 10.65
N MET A 18 -0.18 0.85 11.49
CA MET A 18 1.24 1.18 11.26
C MET A 18 2.17 -0.03 11.33
N CYS A 19 1.73 -1.10 11.98
CA CYS A 19 2.49 -2.35 12.15
C CYS A 19 2.23 -3.36 11.02
N ASN A 20 1.33 -3.05 10.08
CA ASN A 20 1.00 -3.92 8.95
C ASN A 20 1.72 -3.44 7.68
N PRO A 21 2.61 -4.26 7.08
CA PRO A 21 3.34 -3.84 5.88
C PRO A 21 2.42 -3.57 4.68
N ILE A 22 1.25 -4.20 4.61
CA ILE A 22 0.28 -4.00 3.53
C ILE A 22 -0.35 -2.61 3.65
N GLU A 23 -0.84 -2.25 4.85
CA GLU A 23 -1.44 -0.94 5.11
C GLU A 23 -0.42 0.19 4.98
N GLY A 24 0.82 -0.05 5.43
CA GLY A 24 1.95 0.86 5.21
C GLY A 24 2.23 1.09 3.73
N CYS A 25 2.23 0.03 2.92
CA CYS A 25 2.39 0.15 1.47
C CYS A 25 1.29 1.01 0.83
N PHE A 26 0.02 0.77 1.18
CA PHE A 26 -1.10 1.54 0.65
C PHE A 26 -1.07 3.01 1.09
N SER A 27 -0.67 3.28 2.34
CA SER A 27 -0.54 4.64 2.86
C SER A 27 0.52 5.43 2.09
N VAL A 28 1.69 4.84 1.85
CA VAL A 28 2.77 5.46 1.06
C VAL A 28 2.38 5.55 -0.42
N LEU A 29 1.75 4.52 -0.98
CA LEU A 29 1.26 4.52 -2.35
C LEU A 29 0.30 5.69 -2.59
N LYS A 30 -0.70 5.84 -1.72
CA LYS A 30 -1.67 6.93 -1.78
C LYS A 30 -0.98 8.30 -1.75
N ALA A 31 -0.01 8.50 -0.87
CA ALA A 31 0.75 9.74 -0.81
C ALA A 31 1.51 10.01 -2.13
N LYS A 32 2.19 9.00 -2.67
CA LYS A 32 2.92 9.12 -3.95
C LYS A 32 2.00 9.37 -5.15
N ILE A 33 0.86 8.68 -5.23
CA ILE A 33 -0.14 8.91 -6.28
C ILE A 33 -0.64 10.35 -6.20
N LYS A 34 -0.95 10.86 -5.00
CA LYS A 34 -1.33 12.26 -4.83
C LYS A 34 -0.27 13.23 -5.36
N SER A 35 1.00 13.00 -5.04
CA SER A 35 2.11 13.81 -5.57
C SER A 35 2.25 13.69 -7.10
N TYR A 36 2.10 12.48 -7.64
CA TYR A 36 2.14 12.23 -9.09
C TYR A 36 1.03 12.99 -9.82
N LEU A 37 -0.19 12.95 -9.29
CA LEU A 37 -1.35 13.66 -9.85
C LEU A 37 -1.22 15.18 -9.70
N ALA A 38 -0.66 15.67 -8.60
CA ALA A 38 -0.43 17.10 -8.40
C ALA A 38 0.49 17.71 -9.47
N LEU A 39 1.48 16.95 -9.95
CA LEU A 39 2.36 17.35 -11.05
C LEU A 39 1.70 17.26 -12.44
N ARG A 40 0.54 16.59 -12.54
CA ARG A 40 -0.21 16.32 -13.78
C ARG A 40 -1.63 16.83 -13.69
N HIS A 41 -1.78 17.94 -12.97
CA HIS A 41 -3.08 18.52 -12.69
C HIS A 41 -3.82 18.87 -14.00
N ASP A 42 -3.09 19.37 -15.00
CA ASP A 42 -3.65 19.69 -16.31
C ASP A 42 -4.15 18.43 -17.03
N GLU A 43 -3.38 17.33 -17.05
CA GLU A 43 -3.83 16.04 -17.62
C GLU A 43 -5.10 15.49 -16.93
N MET A 44 -5.31 15.83 -15.65
CA MET A 44 -6.44 15.37 -14.85
C MET A 44 -7.71 16.23 -15.04
N LEU A 45 -7.55 17.51 -15.38
CA LEU A 45 -8.63 18.49 -15.48
C LEU A 45 -8.98 18.89 -16.91
N ASP A 46 -8.00 18.97 -17.81
CA ASP A 46 -8.17 19.34 -19.20
C ASP A 46 -8.56 18.13 -20.05
N VAL A 47 -9.76 17.62 -19.78
CA VAL A 47 -10.30 16.40 -20.41
C VAL A 47 -11.55 16.73 -21.21
N PRO A 48 -11.67 16.28 -22.48
CA PRO A 48 -12.90 16.43 -23.25
C PRO A 48 -14.13 15.88 -22.51
N ARG A 49 -15.26 16.59 -22.66
CA ARG A 49 -16.54 16.15 -22.06
C ARG A 49 -16.86 14.72 -22.50
N GLY A 50 -17.19 13.88 -21.52
CA GLY A 50 -17.53 12.48 -21.75
C GLY A 50 -16.35 11.50 -21.63
N GLN A 51 -15.09 11.95 -21.59
CA GLN A 51 -13.91 11.08 -21.48
C GLN A 51 -13.21 11.14 -20.10
N MET A 52 -13.76 11.95 -19.18
CA MET A 52 -13.15 12.27 -17.89
C MET A 52 -12.90 11.06 -16.99
N GLN A 53 -13.81 10.08 -16.99
CA GLN A 53 -13.64 8.88 -16.17
C GLN A 53 -12.50 7.99 -16.68
N ASP A 54 -12.52 7.67 -17.98
CA ASP A 54 -11.54 6.76 -18.59
C ASP A 54 -10.13 7.34 -18.55
N LEU A 55 -9.96 8.63 -18.85
CA LEU A 55 -8.65 9.28 -18.81
C LEU A 55 -8.09 9.36 -17.38
N ARG A 56 -8.94 9.64 -16.38
CA ARG A 56 -8.51 9.63 -14.97
C ARG A 56 -8.17 8.22 -14.49
N MET A 57 -8.90 7.20 -14.94
CA MET A 57 -8.58 5.81 -14.65
C MET A 57 -7.20 5.42 -15.22
N GLN A 58 -6.96 5.72 -16.51
CA GLN A 58 -5.64 5.49 -17.13
C GLN A 58 -4.52 6.25 -16.43
N LEU A 59 -4.77 7.49 -15.98
CA LEU A 59 -3.80 8.27 -15.24
C LEU A 59 -3.47 7.65 -13.87
N LEU A 60 -4.48 7.12 -13.17
CA LEU A 60 -4.31 6.42 -11.90
C LEU A 60 -3.58 5.08 -12.07
N GLU A 61 -3.84 4.34 -13.15
CA GLU A 61 -3.11 3.11 -13.49
C GLU A 61 -1.62 3.40 -13.70
N LYS A 62 -1.31 4.40 -14.54
CA LYS A 62 0.08 4.87 -14.75
C LYS A 62 0.73 5.33 -13.44
N ALA A 63 -0.02 6.04 -12.60
CA ALA A 63 0.47 6.47 -11.29
C ALA A 63 0.78 5.27 -10.39
N ALA A 64 -0.10 4.26 -10.36
CA ALA A 64 0.09 3.06 -9.58
C ALA A 64 1.32 2.27 -10.04
N GLU A 65 1.50 2.06 -11.34
CA GLU A 65 2.68 1.40 -11.93
C GLU A 65 3.98 2.13 -11.57
N HIS A 66 3.95 3.47 -11.60
CA HIS A 66 5.12 4.28 -11.24
C HIS A 66 5.41 4.26 -9.72
N CYS A 67 4.37 4.26 -8.89
CA CYS A 67 4.49 4.47 -7.44
C CYS A 67 4.69 3.17 -6.65
N MET A 68 4.08 2.08 -7.11
CA MET A 68 4.24 0.73 -6.55
C MET A 68 5.51 0.08 -7.08
N SER A 69 6.48 -0.10 -6.20
CA SER A 69 7.75 -0.75 -6.52
C SER A 69 8.07 -1.82 -5.50
N LEU A 70 8.81 -2.85 -5.91
CA LEU A 70 9.37 -3.84 -4.98
C LEU A 70 10.18 -3.18 -3.87
N ARG A 71 10.86 -2.06 -4.16
CA ARG A 71 11.57 -1.26 -3.15
C ARG A 71 10.64 -0.73 -2.05
N LEU A 72 9.44 -0.28 -2.41
CA LEU A 72 8.45 0.17 -1.42
C LEU A 72 7.99 -1.02 -0.56
N VAL A 73 7.64 -2.13 -1.20
CA VAL A 73 7.17 -3.34 -0.52
C VAL A 73 8.23 -3.85 0.47
N ASN A 74 9.49 -3.96 0.02
CA ASN A 74 10.59 -4.41 0.86
C ASN A 74 10.85 -3.45 2.02
N ARG A 75 10.74 -2.14 1.81
CA ARG A 75 10.90 -1.15 2.88
C ARG A 75 9.81 -1.32 3.95
N MET A 76 8.55 -1.51 3.55
CA MET A 76 7.45 -1.70 4.51
C MET A 76 7.52 -3.06 5.20
N ALA A 77 7.90 -4.11 4.47
CA ALA A 77 8.15 -5.43 5.05
C ALA A 77 9.26 -5.37 6.11
N HIS A 78 10.35 -4.64 5.84
CA HIS A 78 11.42 -4.43 6.80
C HIS A 78 10.96 -3.59 8.00
N HIS A 79 10.27 -2.47 7.76
CA HIS A 79 9.73 -1.60 8.81
C HIS A 79 8.82 -2.36 9.79
N CYS A 80 7.98 -3.26 9.27
CA CYS A 80 7.04 -4.03 10.07
C CYS A 80 7.58 -5.38 10.53
N ALA A 81 8.85 -5.72 10.27
CA ALA A 81 9.38 -7.07 10.48
C ALA A 81 9.23 -7.55 11.94
N HIS A 82 9.49 -6.67 12.91
CA HIS A 82 9.33 -6.97 14.33
C HIS A 82 7.87 -7.21 14.71
N ALA A 83 6.96 -6.37 14.23
CA ALA A 83 5.53 -6.52 14.48
C ALA A 83 4.97 -7.81 13.84
N VAL A 84 5.39 -8.12 12.61
CA VAL A 84 5.03 -9.38 11.95
C VAL A 84 5.57 -10.58 12.73
N ALA A 85 6.77 -10.49 13.30
CA ALA A 85 7.32 -11.55 14.14
C ALA A 85 6.51 -11.74 15.44
N ALA A 86 6.07 -10.65 16.08
CA ALA A 86 5.17 -10.70 17.23
C ALA A 86 3.81 -11.34 16.85
N ALA A 87 3.22 -10.92 15.74
CA ALA A 87 1.96 -11.46 15.24
C ALA A 87 2.04 -12.97 14.92
N LYS A 88 3.19 -13.47 14.44
CA LYS A 88 3.43 -14.92 14.26
C LYS A 88 3.42 -15.70 15.58
N ARG A 89 3.76 -15.04 16.69
CA ARG A 89 3.70 -15.60 18.04
C ARG A 89 2.38 -15.31 18.76
N PHE A 90 1.40 -14.72 18.05
CA PHE A 90 0.14 -14.24 18.64
C PHE A 90 0.34 -13.17 19.72
N GLU A 91 1.47 -12.47 19.71
CA GLU A 91 1.74 -11.33 20.57
C GLU A 91 1.16 -10.05 19.96
N PRO A 92 0.78 -9.05 20.79
CA PRO A 92 0.30 -7.76 20.29
C PRO A 92 1.33 -7.05 19.41
N MET A 93 0.86 -6.43 18.32
CA MET A 93 1.68 -5.58 17.47
C MET A 93 1.66 -4.15 17.99
N GLU A 94 2.72 -3.74 18.68
CA GLU A 94 2.79 -2.44 19.34
C GLU A 94 3.65 -1.45 18.54
N TYR A 95 3.19 -0.20 18.46
CA TYR A 95 3.89 0.89 17.80
C TYR A 95 4.29 1.95 18.83
N GLY A 96 5.56 2.38 18.81
CA GLY A 96 6.03 3.51 19.61
C GLY A 96 6.18 3.25 21.12
N LYS A 97 6.46 2.01 21.52
CA LYS A 97 6.96 1.71 22.87
C LYS A 97 8.45 1.95 23.00
#